data_AF-A0A523ZL69-F1
#
_entry.id   AF-A0A523ZL69-F1
#
_cell.length_a   1.000
_cell.length_b   1.000
_cell.length_c   1.000
_cell.angle_alpha   90.00
_cell.angle_beta   90.00
_cell.angle_gamma   90.00
#
_symmetry.space_group_name_H-M   'P 1'
#
loop_
_entity.id
_entity.type
_entity.pdbx_description
1 polymer ?
#
loop_
_entity_poly.entity_id
_entity_poly.type
_entity_poly.pdbx_seq_one_letter_code
_entity_poly.pdbx_strand_id
1 'polypeptide(L)'
;MKNVTINRAGQALSPYWRRAEPFLRHRYLTLASRLALGGVFIFAGVAKLPYTDTLIWEINQYNMLPHQLATAYGYVLPPLEIALGIFLVVGLFLRVGATISGLVVLSFAIAKIQALTRGLDIDICPCFGPAVPLLTAYSLAIDFALLAMAVQIFFHRGDFLALSPWFSQKAAELDEPEEE
;
A
#
# COMPACT_ATOMS: atom_id res chain seq x y z
N MET A 1 -0.24 -6.47 52.42
CA MET A 1 0.43 -6.62 51.11
C MET A 1 0.00 -7.96 50.49
N LYS A 2 -1.00 -7.96 49.60
CA LYS A 2 -1.40 -9.13 48.80
C LYS A 2 -1.13 -8.76 47.35
N ASN A 3 0.00 -9.22 46.80
CA ASN A 3 0.34 -8.94 45.41
C ASN A 3 -0.41 -9.89 44.50
N VAL A 4 -1.14 -9.27 43.58
CA VAL A 4 -2.00 -9.85 42.55
C VAL A 4 -1.17 -10.68 41.58
N THR A 5 -1.54 -11.94 41.45
CA THR A 5 -1.10 -12.88 40.42
C THR A 5 -1.72 -12.46 39.08
N ILE A 6 -0.95 -11.81 38.20
CA ILE A 6 -1.33 -11.61 36.80
C ILE A 6 -0.89 -12.83 35.99
N ASN A 7 -1.83 -13.32 35.21
CA ASN A 7 -1.95 -14.62 34.58
C ASN A 7 -0.91 -14.87 33.46
N ARG A 8 -0.17 -15.99 33.54
CA ARG A 8 0.77 -16.49 32.51
C ARG A 8 0.01 -17.29 31.44
N ALA A 9 -0.64 -16.63 30.48
CA ALA A 9 -1.39 -17.34 29.43
C ALA A 9 -1.01 -16.99 27.97
N GLY A 10 0.20 -16.44 27.72
CA GLY A 10 0.66 -16.12 26.36
C GLY A 10 2.10 -16.55 26.03
N GLN A 11 2.72 -17.40 26.85
CA GLN A 11 4.14 -17.78 26.76
C GLN A 11 4.39 -18.97 25.80
N ALA A 12 3.88 -18.92 24.57
CA ALA A 12 4.12 -19.97 23.58
C ALA A 12 4.40 -19.42 22.16
N LEU A 13 5.19 -18.35 22.06
CA LEU A 13 5.77 -17.90 20.78
C LEU A 13 7.30 -18.07 20.83
N SER A 14 7.81 -18.79 19.84
CA SER A 14 9.15 -19.39 19.80
C SER A 14 10.32 -18.39 19.92
N PRO A 15 11.48 -18.81 20.45
CA PRO A 15 12.67 -17.97 20.63
C PRO A 15 13.30 -17.44 19.33
N TYR A 16 12.87 -17.92 18.15
CA TYR A 16 13.34 -17.42 16.86
C TYR A 16 12.84 -16.00 16.54
N TRP A 17 11.62 -15.65 16.96
CA TRP A 17 11.01 -14.34 16.67
C TRP A 17 11.70 -13.17 17.36
N ARG A 18 12.42 -13.42 18.47
CA ARG A 18 13.06 -12.37 19.27
C ARG A 18 14.38 -11.86 18.69
N ARG A 19 14.92 -12.49 17.64
CA ARG A 19 16.21 -12.11 17.02
C ARG A 19 16.07 -11.37 15.69
N ALA A 20 14.87 -11.34 15.10
CA ALA A 20 14.58 -10.61 13.86
C ALA A 20 14.20 -9.14 14.11
N GLU A 21 13.81 -8.77 15.34
CA GLU A 21 13.37 -7.42 15.71
C GLU A 21 14.38 -6.28 15.42
N PRO A 22 15.71 -6.43 15.59
CA PRO A 22 16.65 -5.34 15.30
C PRO A 22 16.98 -5.21 13.80
N PHE A 23 16.87 -6.29 13.02
CA PHE A 23 17.13 -6.27 11.57
C PHE A 23 15.97 -5.65 10.78
N LEU A 24 14.73 -6.00 11.15
CA LEU A 24 13.52 -5.38 10.60
C LEU A 24 13.43 -3.89 10.97
N ARG A 25 14.13 -3.47 12.04
CA ARG A 25 14.19 -2.08 12.52
C ARG A 25 15.30 -1.21 11.95
N HIS A 26 16.12 -1.71 11.02
CA HIS A 26 17.16 -0.89 10.42
C HIS A 26 16.56 0.24 9.57
N ARG A 27 16.99 1.48 9.83
CA ARG A 27 16.56 2.71 9.12
C ARG A 27 16.64 2.59 7.59
N TYR A 28 17.64 1.88 7.10
CA TYR A 28 17.83 1.61 5.66
C TYR A 28 16.76 0.68 5.10
N LEU A 29 16.29 -0.30 5.87
CA LEU A 29 15.26 -1.23 5.44
C LEU A 29 13.93 -0.48 5.27
N THR A 30 13.55 0.36 6.23
CA THR A 30 12.32 1.18 6.11
C THR A 30 12.39 2.13 4.92
N LEU A 31 13.55 2.75 4.66
CA LEU A 31 13.75 3.60 3.49
C LEU A 31 13.63 2.80 2.19
N ALA A 32 14.28 1.64 2.12
CA ALA A 32 14.21 0.75 0.96
C ALA A 32 12.76 0.28 0.70
N SER A 33 12.03 -0.16 1.73
CA SER A 33 10.62 -0.56 1.62
C SER A 33 9.75 0.59 1.11
N ARG A 34 9.97 1.82 1.58
CA ARG A 34 9.23 3.01 1.12
C ARG A 34 9.51 3.34 -0.34
N LEU A 35 10.79 3.34 -0.74
CA LEU A 35 11.18 3.62 -2.12
C LEU A 35 10.70 2.52 -3.07
N ALA A 36 10.77 1.26 -2.64
CA ALA A 36 10.27 0.13 -3.42
C ALA A 36 8.73 0.21 -3.57
N LEU A 37 7.99 0.34 -2.47
CA LEU A 37 6.53 0.43 -2.49
C LEU A 37 6.07 1.65 -3.29
N GLY A 38 6.65 2.83 -3.03
CA GLY A 38 6.29 4.06 -3.73
C GLY A 38 6.68 4.03 -5.22
N GLY A 39 7.85 3.49 -5.55
CA GLY A 39 8.30 3.33 -6.93
C GLY A 39 7.40 2.38 -7.73
N VAL A 40 6.97 1.26 -7.14
CA VAL A 40 6.03 0.34 -7.77
C VAL A 40 4.67 1.00 -7.99
N PHE A 41 4.17 1.79 -7.04
CA PHE A 41 2.92 2.54 -7.18
C PHE A 41 2.98 3.58 -8.31
N ILE A 42 4.07 4.36 -8.39
CA ILE A 42 4.28 5.32 -9.48
C ILE A 42 4.34 4.59 -10.82
N PHE A 43 5.15 3.53 -10.91
CA PHE A 43 5.28 2.74 -12.13
C PHE A 43 3.93 2.16 -12.57
N ALA A 44 3.18 1.57 -11.63
CA ALA A 44 1.88 0.98 -11.89
C ALA A 44 0.86 2.02 -12.39
N GLY A 45 0.79 3.19 -11.75
CA GLY A 45 -0.14 4.24 -12.17
C GLY A 45 0.23 4.85 -13.51
N VAL A 46 1.52 5.10 -13.76
CA VAL A 46 2.01 5.58 -15.07
C VAL A 46 1.76 4.55 -16.17
N ALA A 47 1.93 3.26 -15.89
CA ALA A 47 1.67 2.19 -16.85
C ALA A 47 0.17 2.07 -17.19
N LYS A 48 -0.74 2.43 -16.28
CA LYS A 48 -2.19 2.38 -16.48
C LYS A 48 -2.77 3.64 -17.14
N LEU A 49 -2.19 4.81 -16.89
CA LEU A 49 -2.69 6.11 -17.40
C LEU A 49 -3.04 6.12 -18.90
N PRO A 50 -2.17 5.64 -19.82
CA PRO A 50 -2.45 5.67 -21.26
C PRO A 50 -3.56 4.72 -21.71
N TYR A 51 -3.89 3.71 -20.90
CA TYR A 51 -4.78 2.60 -21.25
C TYR A 51 -6.01 2.56 -20.34
N THR A 52 -6.46 3.72 -19.87
CA THR A 52 -7.57 3.84 -18.92
C THR A 52 -8.86 3.20 -19.48
N ASP A 53 -9.14 3.35 -20.77
CA ASP A 53 -10.33 2.74 -21.40
C ASP A 53 -10.26 1.20 -21.38
N THR A 54 -9.08 0.64 -21.65
CA THR A 54 -8.83 -0.81 -21.58
C THR A 54 -9.00 -1.31 -20.14
N LEU A 55 -8.47 -0.57 -19.17
CA LEU A 55 -8.63 -0.88 -17.75
C LEU A 55 -10.10 -0.91 -17.33
N ILE A 56 -10.90 0.08 -17.76
CA ILE A 56 -12.34 0.13 -17.46
C ILE A 56 -13.06 -1.06 -18.09
N TRP A 57 -12.73 -1.41 -19.33
CA TRP A 57 -13.31 -2.57 -20.01
C TRP A 57 -12.99 -3.87 -19.25
N GLU A 58 -11.74 -4.08 -18.84
CA GLU A 58 -11.31 -5.24 -18.06
C GLU A 58 -12.03 -5.31 -16.70
N ILE A 59 -12.14 -4.19 -15.98
CA ILE A 59 -12.87 -4.13 -14.70
C ILE A 59 -14.33 -4.53 -14.87
N ASN A 60 -14.97 -4.06 -15.95
CA ASN A 60 -16.36 -4.41 -16.26
C ASN A 60 -16.53 -5.89 -16.57
N GLN A 61 -15.54 -6.55 -17.22
CA GLN A 61 -15.59 -7.99 -17.45
C GLN A 61 -15.60 -8.80 -16.15
N TYR A 62 -14.97 -8.29 -15.08
CA TYR A 62 -15.01 -8.96 -13.78
C TYR A 62 -16.40 -8.99 -13.12
N ASN A 63 -17.39 -8.21 -13.60
CA ASN A 63 -18.76 -8.18 -13.08
C ASN A 63 -18.82 -8.06 -11.54
N MET A 64 -17.85 -7.39 -10.92
CA MET A 64 -17.78 -7.19 -9.46
C MET A 64 -18.49 -5.92 -9.02
N LEU A 65 -18.43 -4.87 -9.86
CA LEU A 65 -19.02 -3.55 -9.60
C LEU A 65 -20.01 -3.21 -10.72
N PRO A 66 -21.05 -2.42 -10.45
CA PRO A 66 -21.93 -1.91 -11.50
C PRO A 66 -21.14 -0.96 -12.40
N HIS A 67 -21.59 -0.84 -13.65
CA HIS A 67 -20.87 -0.17 -14.73
C HIS A 67 -20.38 1.24 -14.36
N GLN A 68 -21.22 2.05 -13.68
CA GLN A 68 -20.84 3.42 -13.30
C GLN A 68 -19.68 3.45 -12.29
N LEU A 69 -19.67 2.51 -11.34
CA LEU A 69 -18.63 2.39 -10.33
C LEU A 69 -17.32 1.84 -10.92
N ALA A 70 -17.40 0.91 -11.87
CA ALA A 70 -16.24 0.39 -12.60
C ALA A 70 -15.52 1.50 -13.39
N THR A 71 -16.30 2.34 -14.09
CA THR A 71 -15.78 3.50 -14.83
C THR A 71 -15.13 4.52 -13.90
N ALA A 72 -15.80 4.88 -12.79
CA ALA A 72 -15.23 5.79 -11.80
C ALA A 72 -13.93 5.25 -11.20
N TYR A 73 -13.89 3.96 -10.85
CA TYR A 73 -12.70 3.31 -10.31
C TYR A 73 -11.54 3.34 -11.32
N GLY A 74 -11.78 3.00 -12.59
CA GLY A 74 -10.75 3.01 -13.63
C GLY A 74 -10.12 4.38 -13.87
N TYR A 75 -10.89 5.48 -13.78
CA TYR A 75 -10.33 6.84 -13.91
C TYR A 75 -9.60 7.33 -12.66
N VAL A 76 -10.09 6.99 -11.47
CA VAL A 76 -9.53 7.48 -10.19
C VAL A 76 -8.28 6.71 -9.78
N LEU A 77 -8.20 5.43 -10.12
CA LEU A 77 -7.16 4.54 -9.65
C LEU A 77 -5.74 4.91 -10.13
N PRO A 78 -5.46 5.16 -11.43
CA PRO A 78 -4.12 5.53 -11.89
C PRO A 78 -3.55 6.81 -11.24
N PRO A 79 -4.26 7.96 -11.18
CA PRO A 79 -3.74 9.15 -10.51
C PRO A 79 -3.61 8.95 -9.00
N LEU A 80 -4.50 8.16 -8.37
CA LEU A 80 -4.38 7.82 -6.96
C LEU A 80 -3.11 7.01 -6.68
N GLU A 81 -2.79 6.01 -7.52
CA GLU A 81 -1.56 5.21 -7.40
C GLU A 81 -0.31 6.10 -7.46
N ILE A 82 -0.27 7.04 -8.41
CA ILE A 82 0.86 7.97 -8.57
C ILE A 82 0.99 8.90 -7.36
N ALA A 83 -0.12 9.50 -6.92
CA ALA A 83 -0.11 10.40 -5.77
C ALA A 83 0.39 9.69 -4.50
N LEU A 84 -0.10 8.48 -4.22
CA LEU A 84 0.34 7.66 -3.09
C LEU A 84 1.83 7.30 -3.19
N GLY A 85 2.28 6.92 -4.38
CA GLY A 85 3.68 6.59 -4.61
C GLY A 85 4.61 7.78 -4.38
N ILE A 86 4.23 8.97 -4.84
CA ILE A 86 4.95 10.23 -4.57
C ILE A 86 4.98 10.51 -3.07
N PHE A 87 3.84 10.40 -2.36
CA PHE A 87 3.79 10.64 -0.92
C PHE A 87 4.71 9.69 -0.14
N LEU A 88 4.76 8.40 -0.51
CA LEU A 88 5.64 7.41 0.11
C LEU A 88 7.13 7.70 -0.15
N VAL A 89 7.48 8.09 -1.37
CA VAL A 89 8.86 8.44 -1.76
C VAL A 89 9.31 9.72 -1.04
N VAL A 90 8.51 10.79 -1.10
CA VAL A 90 8.79 12.07 -0.44
C VAL A 90 8.79 11.94 1.08
N GLY A 91 8.00 11.03 1.62
CA GLY A 91 7.87 10.83 3.06
C GLY A 91 6.79 11.65 3.73
N LEU A 92 5.83 12.17 2.96
CA LEU A 92 4.71 12.91 3.53
C LEU A 92 3.60 11.93 3.95
N PHE A 93 2.98 12.16 5.10
CA PHE A 93 1.84 11.36 5.61
C PHE A 93 2.05 9.84 5.53
N LEU A 94 3.25 9.35 5.87
CA LEU A 94 3.65 7.94 5.64
C LEU A 94 2.68 6.90 6.17
N ARG A 95 2.04 7.17 7.32
CA ARG A 95 1.02 6.28 7.88
C ARG A 95 -0.22 6.20 6.98
N VAL A 96 -0.75 7.35 6.60
CA VAL A 96 -1.94 7.43 5.73
C VAL A 96 -1.62 6.85 4.35
N GLY A 97 -0.48 7.23 3.77
CA GLY A 97 0.00 6.68 2.50
C GLY A 97 0.15 5.16 2.54
N ALA A 98 0.82 4.61 3.56
CA ALA A 98 0.98 3.16 3.70
C ALA A 98 -0.35 2.42 3.93
N THR A 99 -1.27 3.00 4.71
CA THR A 99 -2.60 2.42 4.92
C THR A 99 -3.41 2.41 3.63
N ILE A 100 -3.48 3.54 2.92
CA ILE A 100 -4.25 3.61 1.66
C ILE A 100 -3.60 2.72 0.60
N SER A 101 -2.27 2.76 0.43
CA SER A 101 -1.56 1.85 -0.47
C SER A 101 -1.81 0.38 -0.11
N GLY A 102 -1.81 0.02 1.17
CA GLY A 102 -2.14 -1.33 1.62
C GLY A 102 -3.57 -1.74 1.25
N LEU A 103 -4.55 -0.84 1.39
CA LEU A 103 -5.94 -1.08 0.99
C LEU A 103 -6.07 -1.23 -0.53
N VAL A 104 -5.36 -0.42 -1.30
CA VAL A 104 -5.34 -0.51 -2.77
C VAL A 104 -4.75 -1.85 -3.19
N VAL A 105 -3.58 -2.25 -2.68
CA VAL A 105 -2.98 -3.57 -2.97
C VAL A 105 -3.91 -4.71 -2.57
N LEU A 106 -4.56 -4.61 -1.41
CA LEU A 106 -5.51 -5.62 -0.95
C LEU A 106 -6.71 -5.75 -1.90
N SER A 107 -7.25 -4.63 -2.40
CA SER A 107 -8.35 -4.65 -3.36
C SER A 107 -7.97 -5.36 -4.66
N PHE A 108 -6.76 -5.13 -5.18
CA PHE A 108 -6.22 -5.85 -6.34
C PHE A 108 -6.01 -7.34 -6.05
N ALA A 109 -5.47 -7.69 -4.89
CA ALA A 109 -5.26 -9.08 -4.51
C ALA A 109 -6.60 -9.84 -4.46
N ILE A 110 -7.64 -9.24 -3.86
CA ILE A 110 -8.99 -9.82 -3.83
C ILE A 110 -9.53 -9.99 -5.26
N ALA A 111 -9.40 -8.97 -6.10
CA ALA A 111 -9.86 -9.02 -7.49
C ALA A 111 -9.17 -10.15 -8.28
N LYS A 112 -7.84 -10.30 -8.14
CA LYS A 112 -7.05 -11.37 -8.77
C LYS A 112 -7.45 -12.76 -8.26
N ILE A 113 -7.59 -12.93 -6.94
CA ILE A 113 -8.01 -14.21 -6.34
C ILE A 113 -9.40 -14.60 -6.85
N GLN A 114 -10.34 -13.65 -6.90
CA GLN A 114 -11.68 -13.92 -7.40
C GLN A 114 -11.68 -14.26 -8.89
N ALA A 115 -10.86 -13.60 -9.71
CA ALA A 115 -10.69 -13.95 -11.11
C ALA A 115 -10.16 -15.39 -11.29
N LEU A 116 -9.16 -15.79 -10.49
CA LEU A 116 -8.63 -17.16 -10.48
C LEU A 116 -9.68 -18.19 -10.06
N THR A 117 -10.48 -17.92 -9.02
CA THR A 117 -11.52 -18.86 -8.57
C THR A 117 -12.62 -19.09 -9.59
N ARG A 118 -12.82 -18.15 -10.52
CA ARG A 118 -13.80 -18.28 -11.61
C ARG A 118 -13.24 -19.00 -12.84
N GLY A 119 -11.97 -19.40 -12.81
CA GLY A 119 -11.35 -20.13 -13.91
C GLY A 119 -11.26 -19.32 -15.20
N LEU A 120 -11.22 -17.99 -15.12
CA LEU A 120 -10.83 -17.21 -16.30
C LEU A 120 -9.37 -17.58 -16.58
N ASP A 121 -9.09 -18.10 -17.78
CA ASP A 121 -7.73 -18.37 -18.31
C ASP A 121 -7.00 -17.04 -18.51
N ILE A 122 -6.66 -16.38 -17.41
CA ILE A 122 -5.85 -15.19 -17.36
C ILE A 122 -4.43 -15.67 -17.06
N ASP A 123 -3.79 -16.29 -18.06
CA ASP A 123 -2.37 -16.66 -17.99
C ASP A 123 -1.48 -15.42 -17.80
N ILE A 124 -1.99 -14.25 -18.23
CA ILE A 124 -1.31 -12.95 -18.20
C ILE A 124 -2.23 -11.93 -17.53
N CYS A 125 -1.85 -11.40 -16.37
CA CYS A 125 -2.65 -10.41 -15.65
C CYS A 125 -2.33 -8.98 -16.13
N PRO A 126 -3.25 -8.27 -16.80
CA PRO A 126 -3.04 -6.89 -17.24
C PRO A 126 -3.08 -5.83 -16.11
N CYS A 127 -3.08 -6.24 -14.83
CA CYS A 127 -3.11 -5.31 -13.68
C CYS A 127 -1.90 -4.35 -13.60
N PHE A 128 -0.81 -4.61 -14.30
CA PHE A 128 0.32 -3.66 -14.45
C PHE A 128 0.33 -2.96 -15.83
N GLY A 129 -0.78 -3.02 -16.56
CA GLY A 129 -0.88 -2.60 -17.95
C GLY A 129 -0.16 -3.55 -18.91
N PRO A 130 -0.14 -3.23 -20.22
CA PRO A 130 0.57 -4.01 -21.23
C PRO A 130 2.10 -3.99 -21.07
N ALA A 131 2.64 -3.16 -20.17
CA ALA A 131 4.07 -2.95 -19.98
C ALA A 131 4.82 -4.15 -19.38
N VAL A 132 4.13 -5.01 -18.62
CA VAL A 132 4.72 -6.20 -17.99
C VAL A 132 3.69 -7.35 -17.94
N PRO A 133 3.61 -8.18 -18.99
CA PRO A 133 2.79 -9.38 -18.98
C PRO A 133 3.39 -10.40 -17.99
N LEU A 134 2.97 -10.34 -16.74
CA LEU A 134 3.40 -11.25 -15.67
C LEU A 134 2.37 -12.36 -15.50
N LEU A 135 2.86 -13.57 -15.24
CA LEU A 135 2.02 -14.68 -14.82
C LEU A 135 1.23 -14.28 -13.57
N THR A 136 -0.04 -14.67 -13.51
CA THR A 136 -0.94 -14.30 -12.40
C THR A 136 -0.41 -14.74 -11.03
N ALA A 137 0.27 -15.89 -10.96
CA ALA A 137 0.92 -16.37 -9.73
C ALA A 137 2.05 -15.44 -9.24
N TYR A 138 2.91 -14.95 -10.15
CA TYR A 138 3.97 -14.00 -9.81
C TYR A 138 3.40 -12.64 -9.42
N SER A 139 2.37 -12.18 -10.14
CA SER A 139 1.68 -10.93 -9.82
C SER A 139 1.06 -10.95 -8.42
N LEU A 140 0.53 -12.10 -7.99
CA LEU A 140 -0.02 -12.27 -6.65
C LEU A 140 1.06 -12.31 -5.57
N ALA A 141 2.21 -12.95 -5.86
CA ALA A 141 3.36 -12.93 -4.97
C ALA A 141 3.92 -11.52 -4.75
N ILE A 142 3.94 -10.69 -5.81
CA ILE A 142 4.30 -9.27 -5.72
C ILE A 142 3.32 -8.53 -4.82
N ASP A 143 2.00 -8.71 -4.99
CA ASP A 143 1.00 -8.07 -4.13
C ASP A 143 1.21 -8.42 -2.64
N PHE A 144 1.45 -9.69 -2.32
CA PHE A 144 1.74 -10.10 -0.94
C PHE A 144 3.04 -9.46 -0.41
N ALA A 145 4.07 -9.35 -1.24
CA ALA A 145 5.31 -8.68 -0.85
C ALA A 145 5.09 -7.18 -0.60
N LEU A 146 4.34 -6.49 -1.47
CA LEU A 146 3.98 -5.08 -1.31
C LEU A 146 3.12 -4.85 -0.07
N LEU A 147 2.18 -5.75 0.20
CA LEU A 147 1.32 -5.70 1.39
C LEU A 147 2.15 -5.91 2.67
N ALA A 148 3.11 -6.84 2.66
CA ALA A 148 4.06 -7.02 3.76
C ALA A 148 4.91 -5.77 4.00
N MET A 149 5.39 -5.10 2.93
CA MET A 149 6.12 -3.84 3.04
C MET A 149 5.24 -2.71 3.59
N ALA A 150 3.99 -2.59 3.14
CA ALA A 150 3.03 -1.61 3.65
C ALA A 150 2.75 -1.82 5.15
N VAL A 151 2.55 -3.07 5.57
CA VAL A 151 2.37 -3.45 6.97
C VAL A 151 3.63 -3.15 7.79
N GLN A 152 4.81 -3.48 7.28
CA GLN A 152 6.09 -3.14 7.92
C GLN A 152 6.20 -1.63 8.14
N ILE A 153 5.90 -0.81 7.13
CA ILE A 153 5.93 0.66 7.22
C ILE A 153 4.91 1.17 8.25
N PHE A 154 3.70 0.59 8.28
CA PHE A 154 2.65 0.97 9.22
C PHE A 154 3.06 0.73 10.68
N PHE A 155 3.68 -0.42 10.98
CA PHE A 155 4.14 -0.74 12.34
C PHE A 155 5.44 -0.03 12.73
N HIS A 156 6.21 0.46 11.76
CA HIS A 156 7.42 1.22 11.99
C HIS A 156 7.11 2.67 12.42
N ARG A 157 7.11 2.92 13.74
CA ARG A 157 7.01 4.24 14.42
C ARG A 157 8.11 5.27 14.06
N GLY A 158 8.91 5.05 13.02
CA GLY A 158 10.12 5.84 12.76
C GLY A 158 9.84 7.14 12.02
N ASP A 159 9.68 8.22 12.77
CA ASP A 159 9.62 9.64 12.34
C ASP A 159 10.90 10.15 11.66
N PHE A 160 11.62 9.32 10.91
CA PHE A 160 12.83 9.76 10.25
C PHE A 160 12.53 10.10 8.78
N LEU A 161 12.51 11.41 8.50
CA LEU A 161 12.23 12.05 7.21
C LEU A 161 10.75 12.09 6.81
N ALA A 162 9.85 12.27 7.78
CA ALA A 162 8.58 12.90 7.43
C ALA A 162 8.82 14.41 7.35
N LEU A 163 8.54 15.04 6.20
CA LEU A 163 8.39 16.50 6.09
C LEU A 163 7.12 17.00 6.83
N SER A 164 6.33 16.06 7.38
CA SER A 164 5.09 16.31 8.11
C SER A 164 5.21 17.24 9.32
N PRO A 165 6.27 17.17 10.17
CA PRO A 165 6.39 18.09 11.30
C PRO A 165 6.56 19.55 10.84
N TRP A 166 7.24 19.78 9.71
CA TRP A 166 7.50 21.12 9.20
C TRP A 166 6.23 21.80 8.65
N PHE A 167 5.35 21.04 7.99
CA PHE A 167 4.06 21.57 7.51
C PHE A 167 3.01 21.70 8.61
N SER A 168 2.98 20.80 9.59
CA SER A 168 2.06 20.89 10.73
C SER A 168 2.34 22.13 11.60
N GLN A 169 3.61 22.54 11.72
CA GLN A 169 3.98 23.73 12.45
C GLN A 169 3.57 25.00 11.70
N LYS A 170 3.77 25.02 10.37
CA LYS A 170 3.44 26.19 9.54
C LYS A 170 1.94 26.42 9.34
N ALA A 171 1.12 25.36 9.42
CA ALA A 171 -0.33 25.48 9.41
C ALA A 171 -0.89 26.03 10.74
N ALA A 172 -0.23 25.77 11.87
CA ALA A 172 -0.60 26.33 13.17
C ALA A 172 -0.24 27.83 13.27
N GLU A 173 0.86 28.25 12.65
CA GLU A 173 1.32 29.65 12.64
C GLU A 173 0.48 30.57 11.73
N LEU A 174 -0.26 30.00 10.77
CA LEU A 174 -1.19 30.75 9.89
C LEU A 174 -2.60 30.87 10.46
N ASP A 175 -2.89 30.24 11.61
CA ASP A 175 -4.19 30.26 12.30
C ASP A 175 -4.14 31.09 13.60
N GLU A 176 -3.02 31.75 13.90
CA GLU A 176 -3.00 32.81 14.91
C GLU A 176 -3.65 34.07 14.29
N PRO A 177 -4.84 34.50 14.76
CA PRO A 177 -5.35 35.81 14.39
C PRO A 177 -4.36 36.86 14.91
N GLU A 178 -3.95 37.80 14.06
CA GLU A 178 -3.25 39.02 14.51
C GLU A 178 -4.09 39.69 15.60
N GLU A 179 -3.73 39.49 16.87
CA GLU A 179 -4.23 40.28 17.99
C GLU A 179 -3.55 41.66 17.93
N GLU A 180 -4.24 42.63 17.32
CA GLU A 180 -4.01 44.08 17.54
C GLU A 180 -4.57 44.55 18.90
#